data_AF-A0A8S3RPW4-F1
#
_entry.id   AF-A0A8S3RPW4-F1
#
_cell.length_a   1.000
_cell.length_b   1.000
_cell.length_c   1.000
_cell.angle_alpha   90.00
_cell.angle_beta   90.00
_cell.angle_gamma   90.00
#
_symmetry.space_group_name_H-M   'P 1'
#
loop_
_entity.id
_entity.type
_entity.pdbx_description
1 polymer ?
#
loop_
_entity_poly.entity_id
_entity_poly.type
_entity_poly.pdbx_seq_one_letter_code
_entity_poly.pdbx_strand_id
1 'polypeptide(L)'
;MSDTEEAPTQPENEAKLAMEEAKVRKAERIQQEIAEFEEQRKEEKAKEEEELQQLRERREQRKVERAEEEERLTKLRVEEDIRRRPISERQARKLEEEQKRKEERERRRKEQEDRLKLCRRPNFVITKKADGGEEEAEQKAEDLQKSKEQLEEEKRAILAQRIQELKLDGLKSDGLIQKAKDLHEKLHKLMGEQYDLEDKFKRQQYDMIELTERARSMNKGR
;
A
#
# COMPACT_ATOMS: atom_id res chain seq x y z
N MET A 1 1.01 -112.48 -13.63
CA MET A 1 1.96 -111.56 -14.28
C MET A 1 1.14 -110.39 -14.80
N SER A 2 0.61 -109.57 -13.87
CA SER A 2 1.18 -108.28 -13.42
C SER A 2 0.80 -107.14 -14.36
N ASP A 3 -0.48 -106.77 -14.28
CA ASP A 3 -0.95 -105.43 -14.60
C ASP A 3 -0.24 -104.45 -13.67
N THR A 4 0.45 -103.47 -14.24
CA THR A 4 1.02 -102.36 -13.46
C THR A 4 0.49 -101.08 -14.09
N GLU A 5 -0.47 -100.48 -13.39
CA GLU A 5 -1.13 -99.23 -13.72
C GLU A 5 -0.14 -98.06 -13.84
N GLU A 6 -0.44 -97.24 -14.83
CA GLU A 6 0.08 -95.91 -15.09
C GLU A 6 -0.25 -94.96 -13.93
N ALA A 7 0.74 -94.24 -13.40
CA ALA A 7 0.53 -93.17 -12.41
C ALA A 7 0.91 -91.81 -13.00
N PRO A 8 0.00 -90.81 -13.06
CA PRO A 8 0.29 -89.50 -13.64
C PRO A 8 0.89 -88.57 -12.58
N THR A 9 2.19 -88.29 -12.68
CA THR A 9 2.90 -87.27 -11.88
C THR A 9 2.76 -85.86 -12.50
N GLN A 10 1.52 -85.40 -12.70
CA GLN A 10 1.23 -84.08 -13.29
C GLN A 10 0.69 -82.96 -12.36
N PRO A 11 0.16 -83.18 -11.13
CA PRO A 11 -0.52 -82.11 -10.39
C PRO A 11 0.42 -81.08 -9.74
N GLU A 12 1.65 -81.45 -9.40
CA GLU A 12 2.59 -80.54 -8.71
C GLU A 12 3.21 -79.48 -9.65
N ASN A 13 3.30 -79.74 -10.95
CA ASN A 13 3.84 -78.79 -11.93
C ASN A 13 2.79 -77.76 -12.36
N GLU A 14 1.54 -78.16 -12.55
CA GLU A 14 0.45 -77.22 -12.85
C GLU A 14 0.13 -76.31 -11.65
N ALA A 15 0.14 -76.84 -10.43
CA ALA A 15 -0.07 -76.04 -9.23
C ALA A 15 1.03 -74.98 -9.01
N LYS A 16 2.28 -75.31 -9.33
CA LYS A 16 3.41 -74.36 -9.29
C LYS A 16 3.28 -73.28 -10.36
N LEU A 17 2.93 -73.66 -11.59
CA LEU A 17 2.72 -72.72 -12.69
C LEU A 17 1.56 -71.75 -12.38
N ALA A 18 0.44 -72.26 -11.89
CA ALA A 18 -0.70 -71.43 -11.47
C ALA A 18 -0.35 -70.47 -10.32
N MET A 19 0.53 -70.89 -9.39
CA MET A 19 1.01 -70.02 -8.30
C MET A 19 1.92 -68.90 -8.82
N GLU A 20 2.78 -69.18 -9.80
CA GLU A 20 3.61 -68.15 -10.44
C GLU A 20 2.76 -67.16 -11.24
N GLU A 21 1.79 -67.63 -12.03
CA GLU A 21 0.85 -66.74 -12.73
C GLU A 21 0.05 -65.86 -11.75
N ALA A 22 -0.38 -66.40 -10.60
CA ALA A 22 -1.04 -65.61 -9.57
C ALA A 22 -0.14 -64.54 -8.95
N LYS A 23 1.17 -64.83 -8.77
CA LYS A 23 2.15 -63.84 -8.30
C LYS A 23 2.40 -62.74 -9.33
N VAL A 24 2.53 -63.10 -10.61
CA VAL A 24 2.69 -62.15 -11.72
C VAL A 24 1.47 -61.23 -11.81
N ARG A 25 0.25 -61.78 -11.82
CA ARG A 25 -1.00 -61.00 -11.82
C ARG A 25 -1.10 -60.07 -10.61
N LYS A 26 -0.65 -60.51 -9.43
CA LYS A 26 -0.63 -59.65 -8.23
C LYS A 26 0.39 -58.53 -8.36
N ALA A 27 1.56 -58.80 -8.92
CA ALA A 27 2.58 -57.78 -9.19
C ALA A 27 2.10 -56.76 -10.23
N GLU A 28 1.46 -57.21 -11.31
CA GLU A 28 0.86 -56.36 -12.34
C GLU A 28 -0.23 -55.45 -11.77
N ARG A 29 -1.11 -55.98 -10.91
CA ARG A 29 -2.14 -55.17 -10.22
C ARG A 29 -1.52 -54.08 -9.35
N ILE A 30 -0.50 -54.42 -8.56
CA ILE A 30 0.19 -53.45 -7.72
C ILE A 30 0.90 -52.40 -8.58
N GLN A 31 1.50 -52.79 -9.71
CA GLN A 31 2.11 -51.85 -10.65
C GLN A 31 1.07 -50.91 -11.28
N GLN A 32 -0.11 -51.42 -11.63
CA GLN A 32 -1.22 -50.59 -12.13
C GLN A 32 -1.71 -49.60 -11.06
N GLU A 33 -1.92 -50.06 -9.83
CA GLU A 33 -2.32 -49.19 -8.71
C GLU A 33 -1.29 -48.09 -8.43
N ILE A 34 0.01 -48.41 -8.50
CA ILE A 34 1.09 -47.41 -8.36
C ILE A 34 1.06 -46.41 -9.52
N ALA A 35 0.90 -46.87 -10.76
CA ALA A 35 0.85 -46.00 -11.94
C ALA A 35 -0.36 -45.05 -11.88
N GLU A 36 -1.53 -45.55 -11.51
CA GLU A 36 -2.74 -44.73 -11.32
C GLU A 36 -2.55 -43.69 -10.21
N PHE A 37 -1.92 -44.07 -9.09
CA PHE A 37 -1.60 -43.13 -8.01
C PHE A 37 -0.61 -42.05 -8.45
N GLU A 38 0.40 -42.40 -9.25
CA GLU A 38 1.35 -41.44 -9.81
C GLU A 38 0.69 -40.47 -10.79
N GLU A 39 -0.24 -40.94 -11.64
CA GLU A 39 -1.01 -40.10 -12.55
C GLU A 39 -1.93 -39.14 -11.79
N GLN A 40 -2.69 -39.63 -10.81
CA GLN A 40 -3.53 -38.78 -9.95
C GLN A 40 -2.72 -37.68 -9.28
N ARG A 41 -1.54 -38.01 -8.75
CA ARG A 41 -0.66 -37.03 -8.10
C ARG A 41 -0.09 -36.00 -9.08
N LYS A 42 0.16 -36.39 -10.34
CA LYS A 42 0.59 -35.46 -11.39
C LYS A 42 -0.55 -34.49 -11.74
N GLU A 43 -1.77 -35.01 -11.88
CA GLU A 43 -2.95 -34.17 -12.15
C GLU A 43 -3.24 -33.20 -11.01
N GLU A 44 -3.16 -33.63 -9.76
CA GLU A 44 -3.36 -32.76 -8.59
C GLU A 44 -2.34 -31.63 -8.58
N LYS A 45 -1.06 -31.93 -8.81
CA LYS A 45 -0.01 -30.91 -8.91
C LYS A 45 -0.23 -29.95 -10.08
N ALA A 46 -0.64 -30.47 -11.23
CA ALA A 46 -0.92 -29.65 -12.40
C ALA A 46 -2.08 -28.67 -12.13
N LYS A 47 -3.17 -29.15 -11.51
CA LYS A 47 -4.30 -28.31 -11.10
C LYS A 47 -3.88 -27.25 -10.08
N GLU A 48 -3.11 -27.63 -9.07
CA GLU A 48 -2.60 -26.69 -8.07
C GLU A 48 -1.68 -25.63 -8.69
N GLU A 49 -0.79 -26.03 -9.60
CA GLU A 49 0.08 -25.10 -10.34
C GLU A 49 -0.72 -24.15 -11.23
N GLU A 50 -1.75 -24.62 -11.94
CA GLU A 50 -2.64 -23.79 -12.75
C GLU A 50 -3.41 -22.78 -11.89
N GLU A 51 -3.97 -23.20 -10.76
CA GLU A 51 -4.65 -22.30 -9.82
C GLU A 51 -3.68 -21.24 -9.26
N LEU A 52 -2.46 -21.65 -8.91
CA LEU A 52 -1.42 -20.74 -8.42
C LEU A 52 -1.02 -19.73 -9.51
N GLN A 53 -0.90 -20.16 -10.76
CA GLN A 53 -0.62 -19.29 -11.90
C GLN A 53 -1.76 -18.29 -12.13
N GLN A 54 -3.01 -18.74 -12.16
CA GLN A 54 -4.17 -17.86 -12.30
C GLN A 54 -4.24 -16.82 -11.17
N LEU A 55 -3.93 -17.21 -9.93
CA LEU A 55 -3.88 -16.29 -8.79
C LEU A 55 -2.76 -15.24 -8.94
N ARG A 56 -1.59 -15.65 -9.42
CA ARG A 56 -0.47 -14.74 -9.72
C ARG A 56 -0.83 -13.77 -10.84
N GLU A 57 -1.42 -14.25 -11.93
CA GLU A 57 -1.88 -13.42 -13.04
C GLU A 57 -2.92 -12.40 -12.59
N ARG A 58 -3.94 -12.81 -11.82
CA ARG A 58 -4.93 -11.89 -11.25
C ARG A 58 -4.30 -10.86 -10.30
N ARG A 59 -3.23 -11.21 -9.60
CA ARG A 59 -2.50 -10.27 -8.75
C ARG A 59 -1.73 -9.26 -9.58
N GLU A 60 -1.03 -9.70 -10.61
CA GLU A 60 -0.30 -8.81 -11.53
C GLU A 60 -1.25 -7.92 -12.33
N GLN A 61 -2.37 -8.45 -12.85
CA GLN A 61 -3.42 -7.64 -13.50
C GLN A 61 -3.93 -6.54 -12.57
N ARG A 62 -4.29 -6.88 -11.32
CA ARG A 62 -4.71 -5.88 -10.33
C ARG A 62 -3.62 -4.86 -9.99
N LYS A 63 -2.35 -5.22 -10.10
CA LYS A 63 -1.23 -4.31 -9.88
C LYS A 63 -1.06 -3.35 -11.07
N VAL A 64 -1.20 -3.86 -12.29
CA VAL A 64 -1.17 -3.06 -13.53
C VAL A 64 -2.35 -2.09 -13.57
N GLU A 65 -3.57 -2.55 -13.32
CA GLU A 65 -4.77 -1.68 -13.29
C GLU A 65 -4.62 -0.54 -12.29
N ARG A 66 -4.05 -0.82 -11.11
CA ARG A 66 -3.80 0.21 -10.10
C ARG A 66 -2.71 1.19 -10.51
N ALA A 67 -1.64 0.70 -11.13
CA ALA A 67 -0.59 1.55 -11.67
C ALA A 67 -1.14 2.48 -12.77
N GLU A 68 -2.00 1.96 -13.65
CA GLU A 68 -2.66 2.75 -14.69
C GLU A 68 -3.65 3.78 -14.11
N GLU A 69 -4.42 3.43 -13.08
CA GLU A 69 -5.32 4.36 -12.41
C GLU A 69 -4.54 5.49 -11.70
N GLU A 70 -3.44 5.16 -11.03
CA GLU A 70 -2.55 6.14 -10.40
C GLU A 70 -1.87 7.04 -11.45
N GLU A 71 -1.42 6.48 -12.56
CA GLU A 71 -0.85 7.25 -13.67
C GLU A 71 -1.90 8.20 -14.30
N ARG A 72 -3.16 7.77 -14.44
CA ARG A 72 -4.25 8.64 -14.90
C ARG A 72 -4.53 9.77 -13.92
N LEU A 73 -4.62 9.47 -12.63
CA LEU A 73 -4.88 10.48 -11.59
C LEU A 73 -3.73 11.48 -11.47
N THR A 74 -2.49 11.03 -11.55
CA THR A 74 -1.30 11.90 -11.53
C THR A 74 -1.26 12.80 -12.75
N LYS A 75 -1.55 12.28 -13.96
CA LYS A 75 -1.68 13.10 -15.17
C LYS A 75 -2.75 14.20 -15.03
N LEU A 76 -3.92 13.84 -14.49
CA LEU A 76 -4.99 14.82 -14.23
C LEU A 76 -4.56 15.90 -13.23
N ARG A 77 -3.89 15.53 -12.14
CA ARG A 77 -3.34 16.49 -11.16
C ARG A 77 -2.30 17.42 -11.77
N VAL A 78 -1.39 16.88 -12.58
CA VAL A 78 -0.36 17.69 -13.27
C VAL A 78 -1.02 18.66 -14.25
N GLU A 79 -2.01 18.22 -15.03
CA GLU A 79 -2.72 19.09 -15.97
C GLU A 79 -3.51 20.18 -15.24
N GLU A 80 -4.17 19.85 -14.13
CA GLU A 80 -4.88 20.81 -13.29
C GLU A 80 -3.92 21.84 -12.67
N ASP A 81 -2.77 21.42 -12.16
CA ASP A 81 -1.74 22.29 -11.63
C ASP A 81 -1.17 23.22 -12.71
N ILE A 82 -0.93 22.72 -13.92
CA ILE A 82 -0.49 23.54 -15.06
C ILE A 82 -1.54 24.61 -15.39
N ARG A 83 -2.84 24.29 -15.33
CA ARG A 83 -3.92 25.27 -15.53
C ARG A 83 -4.01 26.29 -14.38
N ARG A 84 -3.75 25.88 -13.13
CA ARG A 84 -3.83 26.74 -11.93
C ARG A 84 -2.62 27.66 -11.78
N ARG A 85 -1.42 27.23 -12.16
CA ARG A 85 -0.16 28.00 -12.08
C ARG A 85 -0.25 29.43 -12.65
N PRO A 86 -0.69 29.67 -13.90
CA PRO A 86 -0.74 31.03 -14.46
C PRO A 86 -1.79 31.92 -13.79
N ILE A 87 -2.86 31.34 -13.23
CA ILE A 87 -3.88 32.10 -12.49
C ILE A 87 -3.33 32.50 -11.12
N SER A 88 -2.71 31.56 -10.41
CA SER A 88 -2.07 31.79 -9.12
C SER A 88 -0.91 32.79 -9.23
N GLU A 89 -0.07 32.67 -10.25
CA GLU A 89 1.05 33.59 -10.48
C GLU A 89 0.57 35.01 -10.82
N ARG A 90 -0.51 35.14 -11.61
CA ARG A 90 -1.15 36.45 -11.86
C ARG A 90 -1.77 37.06 -10.61
N GLN A 91 -2.35 36.24 -9.73
CA GLN A 91 -2.91 36.72 -8.45
C GLN A 91 -1.79 37.13 -7.49
N ALA A 92 -0.72 36.35 -7.37
CA ALA A 92 0.44 36.65 -6.55
C ALA A 92 1.12 37.96 -6.99
N ARG A 93 1.35 38.16 -8.29
CA ARG A 93 1.91 39.41 -8.84
C ARG A 93 1.03 40.63 -8.51
N LYS A 94 -0.31 40.49 -8.58
CA LYS A 94 -1.24 41.56 -8.20
C LYS A 94 -1.19 41.90 -6.71
N LEU A 95 -1.10 40.89 -5.85
CA LEU A 95 -0.98 41.08 -4.40
C LEU A 95 0.35 41.73 -4.02
N GLU A 96 1.45 41.33 -4.65
CA GLU A 96 2.78 41.92 -4.42
C GLU A 96 2.83 43.39 -4.89
N GLU A 97 2.23 43.71 -6.04
CA GLU A 97 2.12 45.09 -6.53
C GLU A 97 1.24 45.96 -5.62
N GLU A 98 0.13 45.43 -5.11
CA GLU A 98 -0.73 46.13 -4.15
C GLU A 98 -0.03 46.35 -2.81
N GLN A 99 0.73 45.35 -2.32
CA GLN A 99 1.55 45.48 -1.11
C GLN A 99 2.64 46.53 -1.27
N LYS A 100 3.42 46.52 -2.35
CA LYS A 100 4.44 47.55 -2.62
C LYS A 100 3.81 48.95 -2.69
N ARG A 101 2.62 49.07 -3.28
CA ARG A 101 1.89 50.35 -3.34
C ARG A 101 1.38 50.80 -1.98
N LYS A 102 0.98 49.88 -1.09
CA LYS A 102 0.61 50.18 0.31
C LYS A 102 1.85 50.60 1.11
N GLU A 103 2.95 49.86 0.99
CA GLU A 103 4.22 50.19 1.65
C GLU A 103 4.78 51.54 1.21
N GLU A 104 4.70 51.92 -0.07
CA GLU A 104 5.12 53.24 -0.54
C GLU A 104 4.24 54.36 0.03
N ARG A 105 2.92 54.14 0.15
CA ARG A 105 1.99 55.08 0.78
C ARG A 105 2.26 55.23 2.27
N GLU A 106 2.51 54.13 2.98
CA GLU A 106 2.87 54.17 4.40
C GLU A 106 4.22 54.82 4.62
N ARG A 107 5.22 54.54 3.77
CA ARG A 107 6.52 55.20 3.82
C ARG A 107 6.40 56.71 3.61
N ARG A 108 5.63 57.16 2.61
CA ARG A 108 5.34 58.60 2.39
C ARG A 108 4.60 59.23 3.57
N ARG A 109 3.62 58.52 4.15
CA ARG A 109 2.87 59.00 5.32
C ARG A 109 3.78 59.14 6.54
N LYS A 110 4.64 58.15 6.77
CA LYS A 110 5.61 58.12 7.87
C LYS A 110 6.67 59.20 7.69
N GLU A 111 7.15 59.44 6.47
CA GLU A 111 8.09 60.53 6.16
C GLU A 111 7.46 61.92 6.35
N GLN A 112 6.18 62.10 5.99
CA GLN A 112 5.44 63.33 6.30
C GLN A 112 5.22 63.52 7.81
N GLU A 113 4.88 62.45 8.52
CA GLU A 113 4.71 62.47 9.97
C GLU A 113 6.03 62.75 10.69
N ASP A 114 7.15 62.16 10.23
CA ASP A 114 8.48 62.41 10.75
C ASP A 114 8.95 63.83 10.45
N ARG A 115 8.62 64.39 9.27
CA ARG A 115 8.87 65.81 8.94
C ARG A 115 8.06 66.75 9.85
N LEU A 116 6.82 66.40 10.17
CA LEU A 116 5.98 67.13 11.13
C LEU A 116 6.48 66.98 12.58
N LYS A 117 7.00 65.80 12.95
CA LYS A 117 7.66 65.55 14.25
C LYS A 117 9.01 66.24 14.36
N LEU A 118 9.74 66.44 13.26
CA LEU A 118 10.98 67.22 13.26
C LEU A 118 10.74 68.72 13.51
N CYS A 119 9.55 69.23 13.17
CA CYS A 119 9.08 70.56 13.61
C CYS A 119 8.55 70.58 15.05
N ARG A 120 8.49 69.43 15.74
CA ARG A 120 8.09 69.29 17.15
C ARG A 120 9.06 68.36 17.89
N ARG A 121 10.28 68.83 18.16
CA ARG A 121 11.17 68.17 19.12
C ARG A 121 11.41 69.07 20.34
N PRO A 122 10.99 68.63 21.54
CA PRO A 122 11.71 68.90 22.77
C PRO A 122 13.02 68.08 22.78
N ASN A 123 14.12 68.72 23.13
CA ASN A 123 15.41 68.08 23.39
C ASN A 123 15.26 67.04 24.51
N PHE A 124 15.75 65.81 24.32
CA PHE A 124 16.60 65.02 25.23
C PHE A 124 16.60 63.53 24.84
N VAL A 125 17.81 62.95 24.85
CA VAL A 125 18.16 61.58 24.42
C VAL A 125 18.35 60.70 25.66
N ILE A 126 17.74 59.52 25.70
CA ILE A 126 18.16 58.42 26.60
C ILE A 126 18.17 57.12 25.80
N THR A 127 19.36 56.53 25.71
CA THR A 127 19.66 55.23 25.15
C THR A 127 19.42 54.13 26.19
N LYS A 128 18.74 53.04 25.80
CA LYS A 128 18.89 51.74 26.47
C LYS A 128 18.96 50.64 25.41
N LYS A 129 20.10 49.94 25.39
CA LYS A 129 20.32 48.67 24.70
C LYS A 129 19.48 47.59 25.40
N ALA A 130 18.92 46.66 24.62
CA ALA A 130 18.55 45.33 25.09
C ALA A 130 19.10 44.34 24.08
N ASP A 131 20.06 43.56 24.57
CA ASP A 131 20.68 42.39 23.97
C ASP A 131 19.85 41.17 24.39
N GLY A 132 19.67 40.19 23.52
CA GLY A 132 18.90 38.98 23.83
C GLY A 132 18.27 38.35 22.60
N GLY A 133 18.97 37.39 21.99
CA GLY A 133 18.45 36.62 20.87
C GLY A 133 19.34 35.48 20.44
N GLU A 134 19.63 34.51 21.32
CA GLU A 134 20.34 33.27 20.93
C GLU A 134 19.85 31.98 21.64
N GLU A 135 18.59 31.92 22.11
CA GLU A 135 18.02 30.67 22.69
C GLU A 135 16.88 30.05 21.83
N GLU A 136 16.65 30.52 20.61
CA GLU A 136 15.51 30.09 19.77
C GLU A 136 15.87 29.02 18.72
N ALA A 137 17.08 28.48 18.76
CA ALA A 137 17.60 27.57 17.73
C ALA A 137 17.49 26.07 18.08
N GLU A 138 17.47 25.70 19.37
CA GLU A 138 17.42 24.29 19.77
C GLU A 138 16.01 23.71 19.85
N GLN A 139 14.96 24.54 19.99
CA GLN A 139 13.56 24.07 19.98
C GLN A 139 13.02 23.73 18.59
N LYS A 140 13.70 24.15 17.51
CA LYS A 140 13.24 23.95 16.13
C LYS A 140 13.49 22.53 15.57
N ALA A 141 14.22 21.67 16.28
CA ALA A 141 14.50 20.31 15.82
C ALA A 141 13.43 19.29 16.22
N GLU A 142 12.69 19.54 17.32
CA GLU A 142 11.58 18.68 17.76
C GLU A 142 10.26 18.99 17.02
N ASP A 143 10.12 20.20 16.46
CA ASP A 143 8.94 20.65 15.71
C ASP A 143 8.80 20.08 14.28
N LEU A 144 9.74 19.24 13.83
CA LEU A 144 9.67 18.60 12.49
C LEU A 144 8.76 17.37 12.45
N GLN A 145 8.36 16.84 13.60
CA GLN A 145 7.34 15.79 13.71
C GLN A 145 6.07 16.42 14.27
N LYS A 146 5.01 16.44 13.45
CA LYS A 146 3.67 16.84 13.89
C LYS A 146 3.35 16.13 15.21
N SER A 147 2.88 16.89 16.20
CA SER A 147 2.50 16.31 17.49
C SER A 147 1.49 15.17 17.27
N LYS A 148 1.52 14.16 18.14
CA LYS A 148 0.58 13.03 18.08
C LYS A 148 -0.87 13.50 18.02
N GLU A 149 -1.20 14.57 18.76
CA GLU A 149 -2.53 15.18 18.75
C GLU A 149 -2.86 15.80 17.38
N GLN A 150 -1.90 16.50 16.75
CA GLN A 150 -2.06 17.07 15.41
C GLN A 150 -2.25 15.98 14.35
N LEU A 151 -1.52 14.85 14.46
CA LEU A 151 -1.69 13.71 13.56
C LEU A 151 -3.06 13.03 13.73
N GLU A 152 -3.56 12.92 14.95
CA GLU A 152 -4.88 12.37 15.24
C GLU A 152 -6.00 13.29 14.72
N GLU A 153 -5.86 14.61 14.88
CA GLU A 153 -6.77 15.61 14.33
C GLU A 153 -6.78 15.60 12.80
N GLU A 154 -5.61 15.57 12.16
CA GLU A 154 -5.49 15.43 10.70
C GLU A 154 -6.12 14.14 10.21
N LYS A 155 -5.87 13.01 10.90
CA LYS A 155 -6.51 11.72 10.58
C LYS A 155 -8.02 11.83 10.68
N ARG A 156 -8.55 12.46 11.74
CA ARG A 156 -9.99 12.65 11.93
C ARG A 156 -10.59 13.53 10.84
N ALA A 157 -9.91 14.61 10.46
CA ALA A 157 -10.35 15.51 9.39
C ALA A 157 -10.37 14.80 8.02
N ILE A 158 -9.31 14.05 7.70
CA ILE A 158 -9.23 13.27 6.46
C ILE A 158 -10.33 12.20 6.41
N LEU A 159 -10.57 11.49 7.51
CA LEU A 159 -11.62 10.49 7.60
C LEU A 159 -13.00 11.12 7.42
N ALA A 160 -13.27 12.26 8.06
CA ALA A 160 -14.53 12.99 7.87
C ALA A 160 -14.73 13.44 6.42
N GLN A 161 -13.67 13.84 5.72
CA GLN A 161 -13.74 14.19 4.30
C GLN A 161 -13.97 12.96 3.39
N ARG A 162 -13.38 11.81 3.71
CA ARG A 162 -13.47 10.58 2.89
C ARG A 162 -14.79 9.84 3.11
N ILE A 163 -15.33 9.87 4.33
CA ILE A 163 -16.59 9.24 4.71
C ILE A 163 -17.72 10.19 4.33
N GLN A 164 -18.31 9.96 3.16
CA GLN A 164 -19.51 10.68 2.75
C GLN A 164 -20.71 10.29 3.61
N GLU A 165 -21.48 11.29 4.03
CA GLU A 165 -22.75 11.08 4.71
C GLU A 165 -23.70 10.25 3.85
N LEU A 166 -24.32 9.25 4.48
CA LEU A 166 -25.24 8.35 3.79
C LEU A 166 -26.62 9.00 3.66
N LYS A 167 -26.90 9.55 2.48
CA LYS A 167 -28.22 10.11 2.16
C LYS A 167 -29.14 9.02 1.61
N LEU A 168 -30.13 8.63 2.40
CA LEU A 168 -31.12 7.62 2.03
C LEU A 168 -32.52 8.21 1.75
N ASP A 169 -32.75 9.46 2.17
CA ASP A 169 -34.07 10.09 2.10
C ASP A 169 -34.55 10.25 0.65
N GLY A 170 -35.77 9.78 0.39
CA GLY A 170 -36.41 9.88 -0.93
C GLY A 170 -35.97 8.82 -1.95
N LEU A 171 -35.08 7.89 -1.60
CA LEU A 171 -34.72 6.77 -2.49
C LEU A 171 -35.81 5.69 -2.50
N LYS A 172 -36.19 5.24 -3.70
CA LYS A 172 -37.04 4.05 -3.91
C LYS A 172 -36.19 2.77 -3.85
N SER A 173 -36.85 1.60 -3.91
CA SER A 173 -36.20 0.27 -3.90
C SER A 173 -34.97 0.18 -4.80
N ASP A 174 -35.11 0.62 -6.05
CA ASP A 174 -34.07 0.46 -7.07
C ASP A 174 -32.86 1.37 -6.77
N GLY A 175 -33.12 2.58 -6.24
CA GLY A 175 -32.08 3.51 -5.81
C GLY A 175 -31.32 3.02 -4.58
N LEU A 176 -32.01 2.34 -3.66
CA LEU A 176 -31.37 1.71 -2.49
C LEU A 176 -30.48 0.53 -2.91
N ILE A 177 -30.93 -0.30 -3.85
CA ILE A 177 -30.14 -1.42 -4.39
C ILE A 177 -28.88 -0.91 -5.09
N GLN A 178 -29.01 0.14 -5.92
CA GLN A 178 -27.85 0.73 -6.58
C GLN A 178 -26.86 1.31 -5.56
N LYS A 179 -27.36 2.03 -4.54
CA LYS A 179 -26.49 2.58 -3.50
C LYS A 179 -25.76 1.50 -2.70
N ALA A 180 -26.42 0.37 -2.44
CA ALA A 180 -25.81 -0.77 -1.78
C ALA A 180 -24.67 -1.38 -2.62
N LYS A 181 -24.88 -1.51 -3.95
CA LYS A 181 -23.83 -1.98 -4.87
C LYS A 181 -22.63 -1.04 -4.90
N ASP A 182 -22.87 0.27 -5.03
CA ASP A 182 -21.79 1.27 -5.06
C ASP A 182 -20.97 1.25 -3.76
N LEU A 183 -21.63 1.11 -2.59
CA LEU A 183 -20.95 0.98 -1.31
C LEU A 183 -20.16 -0.32 -1.20
N HIS A 184 -20.70 -1.42 -1.71
CA HIS A 184 -20.03 -2.71 -1.73
C HIS A 184 -18.76 -2.68 -2.57
N GLU A 185 -18.81 -2.13 -3.79
CA GLU A 185 -17.65 -1.97 -4.67
C GLU A 185 -16.58 -1.07 -4.02
N LYS A 186 -17.01 0.05 -3.41
CA LYS A 186 -16.10 0.94 -2.68
C LYS A 186 -15.43 0.24 -1.51
N LEU A 187 -16.19 -0.54 -0.73
CA LEU A 187 -15.66 -1.30 0.40
C LEU A 187 -14.69 -2.39 -0.08
N HIS A 188 -15.00 -3.11 -1.15
CA HIS A 188 -14.11 -4.09 -1.76
C HIS A 188 -12.77 -3.48 -2.20
N LYS A 189 -12.80 -2.30 -2.85
CA LYS A 189 -11.58 -1.57 -3.21
C LYS A 189 -10.76 -1.18 -1.98
N LEU A 190 -11.40 -0.62 -0.95
CA LEU A 190 -10.74 -0.22 0.30
C LEU A 190 -10.08 -1.39 1.04
N MET A 191 -10.74 -2.55 1.09
CA MET A 191 -10.16 -3.75 1.70
C MET A 191 -8.91 -4.21 0.95
N GLY A 192 -8.90 -4.12 -0.39
CA GLY A 192 -7.71 -4.41 -1.20
C GLY A 192 -6.56 -3.44 -0.90
N GLU A 193 -6.86 -2.13 -0.85
CA GLU A 193 -5.87 -1.11 -0.47
C GLU A 193 -5.29 -1.37 0.92
N GLN A 194 -6.13 -1.69 1.91
CA GLN A 194 -5.69 -2.00 3.26
C GLN A 194 -4.76 -3.21 3.29
N TYR A 195 -5.12 -4.30 2.61
CA TYR A 195 -4.30 -5.51 2.54
C TYR A 195 -2.88 -5.23 2.01
N ASP A 196 -2.78 -4.45 0.94
CA ASP A 196 -1.48 -4.12 0.35
C ASP A 196 -0.65 -3.19 1.24
N LEU A 197 -1.30 -2.26 1.95
CA LEU A 197 -0.64 -1.40 2.93
C LEU A 197 -0.14 -2.22 4.13
N GLU A 198 -0.91 -3.21 4.60
CA GLU A 198 -0.50 -4.13 5.66
C GLU A 198 0.70 -4.99 5.24
N ASP A 199 0.73 -5.52 4.01
CA ASP A 199 1.89 -6.28 3.51
C ASP A 199 3.14 -5.38 3.41
N LYS A 200 2.99 -4.17 2.87
CA LYS A 200 4.09 -3.18 2.81
C LYS A 200 4.60 -2.83 4.21
N PHE A 201 3.70 -2.60 5.16
CA PHE A 201 4.06 -2.27 6.53
C PHE A 201 4.86 -3.40 7.20
N LYS A 202 4.43 -4.66 7.03
CA LYS A 202 5.17 -5.84 7.55
C LYS A 202 6.58 -5.93 6.98
N ARG A 203 6.74 -5.69 5.66
CA ARG A 203 8.08 -5.67 5.01
C ARG A 203 8.96 -4.56 5.58
N GLN A 204 8.43 -3.35 5.71
CA GLN A 204 9.16 -2.22 6.30
C GLN A 204 9.59 -2.49 7.74
N GLN A 205 8.74 -3.15 8.54
CA GLN A 205 9.10 -3.57 9.89
C GLN A 205 10.25 -4.57 9.90
N TYR A 206 10.22 -5.55 9.00
CA TYR A 206 11.32 -6.50 8.84
C TYR A 206 12.63 -5.80 8.47
N ASP A 207 12.61 -4.94 7.44
CA ASP A 207 13.78 -4.19 6.98
C ASP A 207 14.36 -3.30 8.11
N MET A 208 13.50 -2.67 8.91
CA MET A 208 13.92 -1.87 10.06
C MET A 208 14.63 -2.70 11.14
N ILE A 209 14.13 -3.91 11.42
CA ILE A 209 14.76 -4.82 12.38
C ILE A 209 16.13 -5.24 11.85
N GLU A 210 16.23 -5.67 10.58
CA GLU A 210 17.49 -6.10 9.97
C GLU A 210 18.54 -4.97 9.97
N LEU A 211 18.14 -3.75 9.61
CA LEU A 211 19.02 -2.58 9.64
C LEU A 211 19.49 -2.26 11.07
N THR A 212 18.60 -2.39 12.05
CA THR A 212 18.94 -2.19 13.46
C THR A 212 19.94 -3.25 13.95
N GLU A 213 19.75 -4.51 13.56
CA GLU A 213 20.67 -5.60 13.89
C GLU A 213 22.03 -5.43 13.21
N ARG A 214 22.05 -5.02 11.94
CA ARG A 214 23.27 -4.71 11.20
C ARG A 214 24.03 -3.52 11.81
N ALA A 215 23.31 -2.48 12.25
CA ALA A 215 23.94 -1.36 12.97
C ALA A 215 24.55 -1.82 14.31
N ARG A 216 23.85 -2.68 15.05
CA ARG A 216 24.36 -3.28 16.30
C ARG A 216 25.59 -4.16 16.08
N SER A 217 25.63 -4.96 15.02
CA SER A 217 26.79 -5.82 14.72
C SER A 217 28.02 -5.00 14.32
N MET A 218 27.84 -3.94 13.52
CA MET A 218 28.93 -3.00 13.19
C MET A 218 29.46 -2.26 14.43
N ASN A 219 28.59 -1.88 15.36
CA ASN A 219 28.98 -1.20 16.60
C ASN A 219 29.63 -2.13 17.64
N LYS A 220 29.35 -3.44 17.61
CA LYS A 220 30.02 -4.44 18.49
C LYS A 220 31.43 -4.83 18.02
N GLY A 221 31.78 -4.52 16.77
CA GLY A 221 33.11 -4.79 16.20
C GLY A 221 34.09 -3.62 16.30
N ARG A 222 33.76 -2.57 17.06
CA ARG A 222 34.59 -1.40 17.33
C ARG A 222 35.01 -1.33 18.79
#